data_AF-A0A6J0M3M9-F1
#
_entry.id   AF-A0A6J0M3M9-F1
#
_cell.length_a   1.000
_cell.length_b   1.000
_cell.length_c   1.000
_cell.angle_alpha   90.00
_cell.angle_beta   90.00
_cell.angle_gamma   90.00
#
_symmetry.space_group_name_H-M   'P 1'
#
loop_
_entity.id
_entity.type
_entity.pdbx_description
1 polymer ?
#
loop_
_entity_poly.entity_id
_entity_poly.type
_entity_poly.pdbx_seq_one_letter_code
_entity_poly.pdbx_strand_id
1 'polypeptide(L)'
;MTLLALYIFIHHMEAVEVHGPTQELIDSICTKTGDYELCKEIIHKHLETKTANLLDLTYLIFRIAIEHASDTYIFIGNILREHPDPEETTGLNTCLTVYTDETSTFLKVRHDFCREEYERMIIDILSARNILKRCRTDFPIPLNKKKLLIEKSRVMKILITMSAVSGYMVKNGNAYLLSSVVTGPCFFNDVDKVTSILISSL
;
A
#
# COMPACT_ATOMS: atom_id res chain seq x y z
N MET A 1 12.80 -40.27 47.34
CA MET A 1 12.30 -40.06 45.96
C MET A 1 10.90 -39.50 46.03
N THR A 2 10.68 -38.20 45.81
CA THR A 2 9.38 -37.56 45.43
C THR A 2 9.40 -36.01 45.52
N LEU A 3 10.53 -35.33 45.31
CA LEU A 3 10.59 -33.85 45.39
C LEU A 3 11.34 -33.18 44.22
N LEU A 4 11.43 -33.85 43.07
CA LEU A 4 12.16 -33.36 41.89
C LEU A 4 11.35 -33.38 40.59
N ALA A 5 10.04 -33.65 40.67
CA ALA A 5 9.18 -33.78 39.49
C ALA A 5 8.21 -32.61 39.27
N LEU A 6 8.28 -31.54 40.07
CA LEU A 6 7.38 -30.38 39.97
C LEU A 6 7.99 -29.17 39.25
N TYR A 7 9.24 -29.23 38.80
CA TYR A 7 9.92 -28.09 38.15
C TYR A 7 9.94 -28.13 36.61
N ILE A 8 9.30 -29.12 35.98
CA ILE A 8 9.31 -29.29 34.51
C ILE A 8 7.99 -28.81 33.85
N PHE A 9 6.99 -28.38 34.63
CA PHE A 9 5.72 -27.84 34.12
C PHE A 9 5.65 -26.31 34.12
N ILE A 10 6.80 -25.62 33.97
CA ILE A 10 6.76 -24.27 33.41
C ILE A 10 6.53 -24.45 31.91
N HIS A 11 5.27 -24.70 31.55
CA HIS A 11 4.81 -24.48 30.18
C HIS A 11 5.30 -23.10 29.76
N HIS A 12 5.97 -23.04 28.61
CA HIS A 12 6.02 -21.86 27.78
C HIS A 12 4.58 -21.34 27.65
N MET A 13 4.19 -20.42 28.54
CA MET A 13 3.16 -19.47 28.20
C MET A 13 3.81 -18.57 27.16
N GLU A 14 3.65 -18.94 25.88
CA GLU A 14 3.68 -17.92 24.84
C GLU A 14 2.71 -16.85 25.31
N ALA A 15 3.25 -15.68 25.63
CA ALA A 15 2.45 -14.52 25.90
C ALA A 15 1.58 -14.34 24.65
N VAL A 16 0.28 -14.64 24.78
CA VAL A 16 -0.70 -14.23 23.78
C VAL A 16 -0.63 -12.72 23.78
N GLU A 17 0.07 -12.18 22.78
CA GLU A 17 0.05 -10.75 22.51
C GLU A 17 -1.41 -10.42 22.22
N VAL A 18 -2.10 -9.83 23.20
CA VAL A 18 -3.38 -9.18 22.94
C VAL A 18 -3.04 -7.99 22.07
N HIS A 19 -3.11 -8.21 20.77
CA HIS A 19 -2.91 -7.22 19.74
C HIS A 19 -3.79 -6.00 20.08
N GLY A 20 -3.17 -4.82 20.22
CA GLY A 20 -3.90 -3.59 20.48
C GLY A 20 -4.88 -3.27 19.34
N PRO A 21 -5.81 -2.32 19.53
CA PRO A 21 -6.87 -2.01 18.55
C PRO A 21 -6.33 -1.69 17.14
N THR A 22 -5.13 -1.10 17.05
CA THR A 22 -4.45 -0.86 15.77
C THR A 22 -4.01 -2.14 15.08
N GLN A 23 -3.50 -3.11 15.83
CA GLN A 23 -3.04 -4.38 15.27
C GLN A 23 -4.24 -5.24 14.81
N GLU A 24 -5.36 -5.22 15.53
CA GLU A 24 -6.61 -5.86 15.07
C GLU A 24 -7.12 -5.26 13.75
N LEU A 25 -7.00 -3.93 13.57
CA LEU A 25 -7.32 -3.27 12.30
C LEU A 25 -6.36 -3.69 11.19
N ILE A 26 -5.05 -3.74 11.47
CA ILE A 26 -4.04 -4.22 10.51
C ILE A 26 -4.37 -5.65 10.08
N ASP A 27 -4.66 -6.53 11.02
CA ASP A 27 -5.01 -7.92 10.74
C ASP A 27 -6.28 -8.03 9.90
N SER A 28 -7.29 -7.21 10.19
CA SER A 28 -8.52 -7.13 9.41
C SER A 28 -8.29 -6.69 7.97
N ILE A 29 -7.38 -5.73 7.74
CA ILE A 29 -6.99 -5.28 6.40
C ILE A 29 -6.19 -6.37 5.68
N CYS A 30 -5.20 -6.96 6.36
CA CYS A 30 -4.25 -7.88 5.76
C CYS A 30 -4.83 -9.28 5.50
N THR A 31 -5.83 -9.75 6.26
CA THR A 31 -6.44 -11.08 6.03
C THR A 31 -7.13 -11.22 4.67
N LYS A 32 -7.38 -10.10 3.99
CA LYS A 32 -7.96 -10.07 2.63
C LYS A 32 -6.93 -9.85 1.53
N THR A 33 -5.66 -9.68 1.87
CA THR A 33 -4.58 -9.62 0.88
C THR A 33 -4.18 -11.05 0.48
N GLY A 34 -3.65 -11.20 -0.74
CA GLY A 34 -3.06 -12.47 -1.18
C GLY A 34 -1.71 -12.80 -0.50
N ASP A 35 -1.25 -11.93 0.39
CA ASP A 35 0.03 -12.02 1.10
C ASP A 35 -0.07 -11.26 2.42
N TYR A 36 -0.45 -11.99 3.46
CA TYR A 36 -0.76 -11.43 4.78
C TYR A 36 0.49 -10.87 5.48
N GLU A 37 1.61 -11.58 5.42
CA GLU A 37 2.86 -11.16 6.08
C GLU A 37 3.45 -9.92 5.41
N LEU A 38 3.51 -9.90 4.07
CA LEU A 38 4.00 -8.72 3.36
C LEU A 38 3.09 -7.50 3.60
N CYS A 39 1.78 -7.68 3.71
CA CYS A 39 0.86 -6.60 4.06
C CYS A 39 1.18 -5.99 5.44
N LYS A 40 1.38 -6.83 6.46
CA LYS A 40 1.77 -6.36 7.81
C LYS A 40 3.10 -5.63 7.78
N GLU A 41 4.11 -6.23 7.14
CA GLU A 41 5.45 -5.64 7.01
C GLU A 41 5.38 -4.24 6.40
N ILE A 42 4.61 -4.09 5.31
CA ILE A 42 4.41 -2.79 4.65
C ILE A 42 3.84 -1.77 5.63
N ILE A 43 2.78 -2.11 6.38
CA ILE A 43 2.18 -1.15 7.32
C ILE A 43 3.15 -0.82 8.45
N HIS A 44 3.71 -1.82 9.12
CA HIS A 44 4.60 -1.63 10.26
C HIS A 44 5.84 -0.82 9.91
N LYS A 45 6.39 -0.98 8.70
CA LYS A 45 7.54 -0.21 8.23
C LYS A 45 7.27 1.30 8.13
N HIS A 46 6.03 1.70 7.87
CA HIS A 46 5.66 3.10 7.65
C HIS A 46 4.82 3.70 8.79
N LEU A 47 4.43 2.88 9.77
CA LEU A 47 3.66 3.33 10.92
C LEU A 47 4.58 4.03 11.94
N GLU A 48 4.42 5.34 12.09
CA GLU A 48 5.27 6.17 12.96
C GLU A 48 4.89 6.07 14.45
N THR A 49 3.63 5.72 14.73
CA THR A 49 3.06 5.65 16.09
C THR A 49 2.62 4.23 16.43
N LYS A 50 2.57 3.90 17.73
CA LYS A 50 2.05 2.59 18.17
C LYS A 50 0.52 2.48 18.05
N THR A 51 -0.16 3.59 17.79
CA THR A 51 -1.62 3.70 17.76
C THR A 51 -2.05 4.49 16.53
N ALA A 52 -2.88 3.87 15.70
CA ALA A 52 -3.54 4.47 14.55
C ALA A 52 -4.98 3.94 14.46
N ASN A 53 -5.91 4.83 14.13
CA ASN A 53 -7.30 4.44 13.86
C ASN A 53 -7.46 4.02 12.39
N LEU A 54 -8.67 3.63 12.00
CA LEU A 54 -8.95 3.16 10.64
C LEU A 54 -8.74 4.26 9.57
N LEU A 55 -9.05 5.52 9.87
CA LEU A 55 -8.82 6.63 8.94
C LEU A 55 -7.32 6.87 8.74
N ASP A 56 -6.54 6.87 9.83
CA ASP A 56 -5.09 7.04 9.80
C ASP A 56 -4.44 5.92 8.97
N LEU A 57 -4.82 4.66 9.22
CA LEU A 57 -4.30 3.51 8.48
C LEU A 57 -4.71 3.55 7.00
N THR A 58 -5.95 3.95 6.70
CA THR A 58 -6.43 4.06 5.31
C THR A 58 -5.65 5.13 4.55
N TYR A 59 -5.47 6.31 5.15
CA TYR A 59 -4.66 7.38 4.58
C TYR A 59 -3.21 6.96 4.36
N LEU A 60 -2.61 6.29 5.36
CA LEU A 60 -1.24 5.77 5.29
C LEU A 60 -1.09 4.80 4.10
N ILE A 61 -2.03 3.87 3.92
CA ILE A 61 -2.00 2.91 2.81
C ILE A 61 -2.04 3.63 1.45
N PHE A 62 -2.87 4.67 1.30
CA PHE A 62 -2.90 5.47 0.07
C PHE A 62 -1.58 6.20 -0.17
N ARG A 63 -0.98 6.77 0.88
CA ARG A 63 0.35 7.41 0.78
C ARG A 63 1.41 6.42 0.30
N ILE A 64 1.49 5.23 0.91
CA ILE A 64 2.44 4.18 0.51
C ILE A 64 2.20 3.75 -0.95
N ALA A 65 0.93 3.65 -1.39
CA ALA A 65 0.61 3.33 -2.79
C ALA A 65 1.15 4.39 -3.77
N ILE A 66 0.99 5.67 -3.45
CA ILE A 66 1.49 6.79 -4.26
C ILE A 66 3.03 6.76 -4.34
N GLU A 67 3.69 6.58 -3.19
CA GLU A 67 5.15 6.52 -3.09
C GLU A 67 5.70 5.33 -3.88
N HIS A 68 5.14 4.13 -3.67
CA HIS A 68 5.56 2.92 -4.37
C HIS A 68 5.35 3.00 -5.89
N ALA A 69 4.24 3.58 -6.34
CA ALA A 69 4.00 3.80 -7.76
C ALA A 69 5.03 4.77 -8.37
N SER A 70 5.33 5.86 -7.65
CA SER A 70 6.33 6.87 -8.07
C SER A 70 7.75 6.28 -8.10
N ASP A 71 8.14 5.52 -7.08
CA ASP A 71 9.43 4.82 -7.04
C ASP A 71 9.56 3.79 -8.16
N THR A 72 8.45 3.15 -8.54
CA THR A 72 8.46 2.19 -9.65
C THR A 72 8.54 2.88 -11.00
N TYR A 73 7.89 4.04 -11.16
CA TYR A 73 8.08 4.91 -12.33
C TYR A 73 9.55 5.31 -12.48
N ILE A 74 10.21 5.75 -11.41
CA ILE A 74 11.63 6.13 -11.42
C ILE A 74 12.50 4.92 -11.80
N PHE A 75 12.22 3.75 -11.22
CA PHE A 75 12.92 2.52 -11.55
C PHE A 75 12.83 2.18 -13.05
N ILE A 76 11.64 2.22 -13.65
CA ILE A 76 11.44 1.97 -15.08
C ILE A 76 12.16 3.03 -15.93
N GLY A 77 12.08 4.30 -15.54
CA GLY A 77 12.76 5.40 -16.21
C GLY A 77 14.29 5.23 -16.21
N ASN A 78 14.87 4.69 -15.14
CA ASN A 78 16.30 4.36 -15.10
C ASN A 78 16.68 3.25 -16.08
N ILE A 79 15.83 2.23 -16.26
CA ILE A 79 16.07 1.18 -17.26
C ILE A 79 16.04 1.77 -18.68
N LEU A 80 15.07 2.64 -18.98
CA LEU A 80 14.95 3.29 -20.29
C LEU A 80 16.17 4.15 -20.64
N ARG A 81 16.83 4.75 -19.65
CA ARG A 81 18.06 5.54 -19.84
C ARG A 81 19.28 4.68 -20.21
N GLU A 82 19.21 3.37 -20.02
CA GLU A 82 20.28 2.45 -20.45
C GLU A 82 20.22 2.12 -21.95
N HIS A 83 19.36 2.81 -22.71
CA HIS A 83 19.17 2.64 -24.16
C HIS A 83 18.84 1.19 -24.57
N PRO A 84 17.73 0.63 -24.04
CA PRO A 84 17.31 -0.72 -24.38
C PRO A 84 16.92 -0.85 -25.86
N ASP A 85 16.76 -2.08 -26.33
CA ASP A 85 16.27 -2.34 -27.68
C ASP A 85 14.82 -1.83 -27.88
N PRO A 86 14.34 -1.74 -29.14
CA PRO A 86 13.00 -1.19 -29.42
C PRO A 86 11.82 -1.95 -28.78
N GLU A 87 11.94 -3.27 -28.62
CA GLU A 87 10.88 -4.10 -28.04
C GLU A 87 10.83 -3.90 -26.52
N GLU A 88 11.99 -3.93 -25.86
CA GLU A 88 12.13 -3.60 -24.45
C GLU A 88 11.66 -2.16 -24.17
N THR A 89 12.03 -1.20 -25.02
CA THR A 89 11.58 0.20 -24.93
C THR A 89 10.07 0.33 -24.93
N THR A 90 9.38 -0.37 -25.84
CA THR A 90 7.93 -0.32 -25.97
C THR A 90 7.23 -0.92 -24.74
N GLY A 91 7.73 -2.05 -24.26
CA GLY A 91 7.24 -2.69 -23.03
C GLY A 91 7.41 -1.81 -21.80
N LEU A 92 8.60 -1.22 -21.63
CA LEU A 92 8.91 -0.31 -20.53
C LEU A 92 8.10 0.97 -20.58
N ASN A 93 7.90 1.58 -21.75
CA ASN A 93 7.06 2.77 -21.89
C ASN A 93 5.59 2.48 -21.51
N THR A 94 5.08 1.30 -21.89
CA THR A 94 3.74 0.88 -21.46
C THR A 94 3.65 0.78 -19.94
N CYS A 95 4.65 0.17 -19.30
CA CYS A 95 4.72 0.11 -17.84
C CYS A 95 4.90 1.49 -17.20
N LEU A 96 5.69 2.38 -17.81
CA LEU A 96 5.89 3.74 -17.33
C LEU A 96 4.57 4.52 -17.30
N THR A 97 3.78 4.45 -18.38
CA THR A 97 2.42 5.03 -18.42
C THR A 97 1.51 4.44 -17.35
N VAL A 98 1.57 3.13 -17.14
CA VAL A 98 0.77 2.47 -16.09
C VAL A 98 1.08 3.03 -14.71
N TYR A 99 2.36 3.17 -14.34
CA TYR A 99 2.70 3.70 -13.02
C TYR A 99 2.43 5.20 -12.87
N THR A 100 2.47 5.98 -13.97
CA THR A 100 1.94 7.35 -13.97
C THR A 100 0.44 7.38 -13.70
N ASP A 101 -0.32 6.51 -14.36
CA ASP A 101 -1.78 6.41 -14.20
C ASP A 101 -2.16 5.93 -12.79
N GLU A 102 -1.41 4.98 -12.23
CA GLU A 102 -1.54 4.53 -10.83
C GLU A 102 -1.32 5.68 -9.85
N THR A 103 -0.20 6.43 -9.97
CA THR A 103 0.06 7.59 -9.13
C THR A 103 -1.07 8.61 -9.22
N SER A 104 -1.52 8.95 -10.42
CA SER A 104 -2.65 9.88 -10.62
C SER A 104 -3.95 9.36 -9.98
N THR A 105 -4.23 8.07 -10.13
CA THR A 105 -5.42 7.42 -9.55
C THR A 105 -5.37 7.49 -8.03
N PHE A 106 -4.25 7.13 -7.40
CA PHE A 106 -4.14 7.17 -5.95
C PHE A 106 -4.14 8.59 -5.36
N LEU A 107 -3.67 9.59 -6.11
CA LEU A 107 -3.85 10.99 -5.73
C LEU A 107 -5.34 11.39 -5.70
N LYS A 108 -6.15 10.92 -6.67
CA LYS A 108 -7.61 11.13 -6.68
C LYS A 108 -8.30 10.36 -5.55
N VAL A 109 -7.95 9.10 -5.36
CA VAL A 109 -8.44 8.27 -4.23
C VAL A 109 -8.23 8.98 -2.91
N ARG A 110 -7.01 9.51 -2.68
CA ARG A 110 -6.71 10.28 -1.48
C ARG A 110 -7.54 11.55 -1.39
N HIS A 111 -7.69 12.30 -2.48
CA HIS A 111 -8.51 13.51 -2.53
C HIS A 111 -9.99 13.24 -2.19
N ASP A 112 -10.56 12.19 -2.77
CA ASP A 112 -11.94 11.78 -2.51
C ASP A 112 -12.12 11.30 -1.06
N PHE A 113 -11.15 10.56 -0.53
CA PHE A 113 -11.13 10.16 0.89
C PHE A 113 -11.16 11.37 1.82
N CYS A 114 -10.35 12.40 1.54
CA CYS A 114 -10.32 13.63 2.33
C CYS A 114 -11.66 14.40 2.33
N ARG A 115 -12.46 14.20 1.28
CA ARG A 115 -13.77 14.84 1.09
C ARG A 115 -14.93 13.93 1.47
N GLU A 116 -14.62 12.75 2.02
CA GLU A 116 -15.60 11.73 2.37
C GLU A 116 -16.43 11.23 1.17
N GLU A 117 -15.90 11.38 -0.05
CA GLU A 117 -16.51 10.92 -1.30
C GLU A 117 -16.21 9.41 -1.54
N TYR A 118 -16.51 8.58 -0.52
CA TYR A 118 -16.06 7.19 -0.46
C TYR A 118 -16.56 6.30 -1.61
N GLU A 119 -17.71 6.61 -2.20
CA GLU A 119 -18.19 5.88 -3.38
C GLU A 119 -17.27 6.07 -4.59
N ARG A 120 -16.85 7.31 -4.85
CA ARG A 120 -15.94 7.64 -5.96
C ARG A 120 -14.55 7.08 -5.70
N MET A 121 -14.07 7.26 -4.47
CA MET A 121 -12.82 6.67 -3.98
C MET A 121 -12.75 5.16 -4.28
N ILE A 122 -13.81 4.41 -3.96
CA ILE A 122 -13.84 2.95 -4.20
C ILE A 122 -13.82 2.62 -5.70
N ILE A 123 -14.57 3.36 -6.53
CA ILE A 123 -14.57 3.16 -7.98
C ILE A 123 -13.15 3.34 -8.53
N ASP A 124 -12.45 4.39 -8.11
CA ASP A 124 -11.09 4.68 -8.56
C ASP A 124 -10.09 3.60 -8.09
N ILE A 125 -10.17 3.15 -6.83
CA ILE A 125 -9.34 2.03 -6.33
C ILE A 125 -9.58 0.75 -7.16
N LEU A 126 -10.83 0.43 -7.49
CA LEU A 126 -11.11 -0.76 -8.29
C LEU A 126 -10.60 -0.64 -9.72
N SER A 127 -10.56 0.57 -10.28
CA SER A 127 -10.01 0.85 -11.61
C SER A 127 -8.49 0.62 -11.68
N ALA A 128 -7.76 0.93 -10.60
CA ALA A 128 -6.32 0.71 -10.47
C ALA A 128 -5.92 -0.74 -10.78
N ARG A 129 -6.73 -1.72 -10.35
CA ARG A 129 -6.47 -3.15 -10.65
C ARG A 129 -6.38 -3.43 -12.15
N ASN A 130 -7.13 -2.71 -12.97
CA ASN A 130 -7.12 -2.87 -14.43
C ASN A 130 -6.01 -2.05 -15.09
N ILE A 131 -5.66 -0.89 -14.52
CA ILE A 131 -4.50 -0.09 -14.92
C ILE A 131 -3.23 -0.93 -14.77
N LEU A 132 -2.97 -1.49 -13.59
CA LEU A 132 -1.79 -2.30 -13.30
C LEU A 132 -1.59 -3.48 -14.27
N LYS A 133 -2.67 -4.15 -14.68
CA LYS A 133 -2.62 -5.31 -15.61
C LYS A 133 -2.05 -4.98 -16.98
N ARG A 134 -2.04 -3.71 -17.39
CA ARG A 134 -1.48 -3.29 -18.68
C ARG A 134 0.05 -3.37 -18.70
N CYS A 135 0.72 -3.26 -17.54
CA CYS A 135 2.16 -3.46 -17.44
C CYS A 135 2.46 -4.96 -17.37
N ARG A 136 2.79 -5.55 -18.53
CA ARG A 136 3.28 -6.93 -18.62
C ARG A 136 4.80 -6.94 -18.54
N THR A 137 5.39 -8.10 -18.29
CA THR A 137 6.86 -8.29 -18.20
C THR A 137 7.35 -9.42 -19.12
N ASP A 138 6.57 -9.73 -20.15
CA ASP A 138 6.83 -10.77 -21.16
C ASP A 138 7.78 -10.32 -22.29
N PHE A 139 8.20 -9.06 -22.30
CA PHE A 139 9.17 -8.47 -23.23
C PHE A 139 10.65 -8.74 -22.83
N PRO A 140 11.65 -8.54 -23.72
CA PRO A 140 13.04 -8.99 -23.53
C PRO A 140 13.88 -8.07 -22.60
N ILE A 141 13.46 -7.93 -21.35
CA ILE A 141 14.18 -7.19 -20.29
C ILE A 141 15.21 -8.09 -19.55
N PRO A 142 16.40 -7.58 -19.16
CA PRO A 142 17.35 -8.33 -18.32
C PRO A 142 16.71 -8.98 -17.08
N LEU A 143 17.06 -10.24 -16.82
CA LEU A 143 16.37 -11.08 -15.84
C LEU A 143 16.35 -10.49 -14.42
N ASN A 144 17.44 -9.84 -14.00
CA ASN A 144 17.52 -9.16 -12.70
C ASN A 144 16.51 -8.00 -12.62
N LYS A 145 16.40 -7.18 -13.67
CA LYS A 145 15.44 -6.07 -13.73
C LYS A 145 13.99 -6.59 -13.83
N LYS A 146 13.78 -7.65 -14.60
CA LYS A 146 12.48 -8.33 -14.73
C LYS A 146 11.96 -8.82 -13.38
N LYS A 147 12.81 -9.51 -12.59
CA LYS A 147 12.45 -9.98 -11.24
C LYS A 147 12.03 -8.81 -10.33
N LEU A 148 12.78 -7.71 -10.36
CA LEU A 148 12.45 -6.53 -9.57
C LEU A 148 11.16 -5.85 -10.02
N LEU A 149 10.90 -5.76 -11.33
CA LEU A 149 9.65 -5.18 -11.86
C LEU A 149 8.43 -6.04 -11.51
N ILE A 150 8.57 -7.37 -11.57
CA ILE A 150 7.52 -8.31 -11.12
C ILE A 150 7.22 -8.11 -9.64
N GLU A 151 8.24 -8.01 -8.79
CA GLU A 151 8.04 -7.79 -7.36
C GLU A 151 7.40 -6.43 -7.07
N LYS A 152 7.84 -5.36 -7.76
CA LYS A 152 7.18 -4.05 -7.68
C LYS A 152 5.70 -4.10 -8.08
N SER A 153 5.36 -4.85 -9.13
CA SER A 153 3.96 -5.07 -9.53
C SER A 153 3.17 -5.87 -8.48
N ARG A 154 3.78 -6.89 -7.87
CA ARG A 154 3.18 -7.65 -6.77
C ARG A 154 2.86 -6.77 -5.57
N VAL A 155 3.81 -5.95 -5.13
CA VAL A 155 3.62 -5.00 -4.02
C VAL A 155 2.50 -4.00 -4.36
N MET A 156 2.49 -3.45 -5.58
CA MET A 156 1.42 -2.53 -5.98
C MET A 156 0.03 -3.20 -5.94
N LYS A 157 -0.08 -4.45 -6.39
CA LYS A 157 -1.33 -5.23 -6.30
C LYS A 157 -1.79 -5.41 -4.84
N ILE A 158 -0.86 -5.64 -3.92
CA ILE A 158 -1.15 -5.74 -2.48
C ILE A 158 -1.67 -4.40 -1.97
N LEU A 159 -0.99 -3.29 -2.28
CA LEU A 159 -1.40 -1.94 -1.88
C LEU A 159 -2.79 -1.56 -2.42
N ILE A 160 -3.11 -1.90 -3.67
CA ILE A 160 -4.46 -1.72 -4.23
C ILE A 160 -5.50 -2.54 -3.45
N THR A 161 -5.15 -3.77 -3.05
CA THR A 161 -6.06 -4.63 -2.28
C THR A 161 -6.27 -4.10 -0.88
N MET A 162 -5.21 -3.70 -0.19
CA MET A 162 -5.27 -3.06 1.13
C MET A 162 -6.14 -1.81 1.07
N SER A 163 -5.93 -0.96 0.06
CA SER A 163 -6.68 0.26 -0.20
C SER A 163 -8.18 -0.01 -0.35
N ALA A 164 -8.54 -1.04 -1.11
CA ALA A 164 -9.94 -1.41 -1.32
C ALA A 164 -10.57 -1.90 -0.01
N VAL A 165 -9.89 -2.76 0.73
CA VAL A 165 -10.39 -3.33 1.98
C VAL A 165 -10.59 -2.24 3.02
N SER A 166 -9.56 -1.43 3.28
CA SER A 166 -9.63 -0.34 4.26
C SER A 166 -10.65 0.72 3.82
N GLY A 167 -10.71 1.05 2.53
CA GLY A 167 -11.72 1.96 1.97
C GLY A 167 -13.15 1.47 2.18
N TYR A 168 -13.42 0.17 1.98
CA TYR A 168 -14.74 -0.41 2.26
C TYR A 168 -15.05 -0.41 3.76
N MET A 169 -14.06 -0.66 4.63
CA MET A 169 -14.24 -0.57 6.08
C MET A 169 -14.64 0.84 6.48
N VAL A 170 -13.99 1.88 5.93
CA VAL A 170 -14.34 3.29 6.19
C VAL A 170 -15.73 3.63 5.64
N LYS A 171 -16.05 3.18 4.43
CA LYS A 171 -17.36 3.43 3.82
C LYS A 171 -18.51 2.81 4.61
N ASN A 172 -18.32 1.60 5.13
CA ASN A 172 -19.38 0.81 5.77
C ASN A 172 -19.47 1.03 7.28
N GLY A 173 -18.36 1.37 7.95
CA GLY A 173 -18.39 1.83 9.32
C GLY A 173 -18.81 3.29 9.33
N ASN A 174 -19.91 3.64 9.99
CA ASN A 174 -20.31 5.05 10.13
C ASN A 174 -19.11 5.87 10.64
N ALA A 175 -18.44 6.61 9.75
CA ALA A 175 -17.32 7.49 10.07
C ALA A 175 -17.68 8.54 11.16
N TYR A 176 -18.98 8.70 11.41
CA TYR A 176 -19.58 9.54 12.45
C TYR A 176 -19.46 9.03 13.90
N LEU A 177 -19.17 7.75 14.16
CA LEU A 177 -19.11 7.22 15.55
C LEU A 177 -17.72 7.30 16.19
N LEU A 178 -16.72 7.85 15.49
CA LEU A 178 -15.35 8.01 16.00
C LEU A 178 -14.87 9.47 16.08
N SER A 179 -15.70 10.47 15.73
CA SER A 179 -15.34 11.89 15.79
C SER A 179 -15.87 12.58 17.06
N SER A 180 -15.40 12.18 18.24
CA SER A 180 -15.25 13.19 19.29
C SER A 180 -13.96 13.96 18.96
N VAL A 181 -14.14 15.17 18.42
CA VAL A 181 -13.16 16.15 17.91
C VAL A 181 -13.13 16.18 16.37
N VAL A 182 -13.54 17.33 15.85
CA VAL A 182 -13.58 17.71 14.44
C VAL A 182 -12.15 17.81 13.90
N THR A 183 -11.63 16.71 13.37
CA THR A 183 -10.48 16.73 12.45
C THR A 183 -10.85 15.83 11.28
N GLY A 184 -11.11 16.42 10.12
CA GLY A 184 -11.36 15.66 8.89
C GLY A 184 -10.18 14.73 8.54
N PRO A 185 -10.36 13.77 7.62
CA PRO A 185 -9.43 12.65 7.40
C PRO A 185 -8.00 13.04 6.97
N CYS A 186 -7.78 14.31 6.63
CA CYS A 186 -6.57 14.80 5.97
C CYS A 186 -5.95 16.05 6.60
N PHE A 187 -6.11 16.27 7.91
CA PHE A 187 -5.40 17.35 8.63
C PHE A 187 -3.88 17.13 8.81
N PHE A 188 -3.27 16.22 8.05
CA PHE A 188 -1.84 15.97 8.05
C PHE A 188 -1.18 16.72 6.87
N ASN A 189 -0.31 17.67 7.20
CA ASN A 189 0.47 18.48 6.25
C ASN A 189 1.46 17.58 5.47
N ASP A 190 1.04 17.00 4.35
CA ASP A 190 1.91 16.19 3.48
C ASP A 190 1.80 16.60 2.00
N VAL A 191 1.60 17.90 1.75
CA VAL A 191 1.48 18.48 0.39
C VAL A 191 2.86 18.70 -0.28
N ASP A 192 3.95 18.74 0.50
CA ASP A 192 5.22 19.26 0.01
C ASP A 192 6.18 18.21 -0.60
N LYS A 193 6.06 16.92 -0.27
CA LYS A 193 7.02 15.90 -0.76
C LYS A 193 6.64 15.22 -2.07
N VAL A 194 5.36 14.94 -2.31
CA VAL A 194 4.94 14.18 -3.51
C VAL A 194 4.94 15.06 -4.76
N THR A 195 4.52 16.32 -4.62
CA THR A 195 4.46 17.29 -5.72
C THR A 195 5.85 17.62 -6.27
N SER A 196 6.89 17.61 -5.42
CA SER A 196 8.26 17.91 -5.86
C SER A 196 8.89 16.77 -6.69
N ILE A 197 8.47 15.52 -6.49
CA ILE A 197 9.01 14.36 -7.21
C ILE A 197 8.55 14.35 -8.68
N LEU A 198 7.29 14.73 -8.94
CA LEU A 198 6.75 14.83 -10.30
C LEU A 198 7.28 16.05 -11.06
N ILE A 199 7.54 17.18 -10.38
CA ILE A 199 8.07 18.39 -11.02
C ILE A 199 9.56 18.28 -11.34
N SER A 200 10.35 17.52 -10.55
CA SER A 200 11.80 17.36 -10.77
C SER A 200 12.16 16.32 -11.84
N SER A 201 11.17 15.67 -12.45
CA SER A 201 11.35 14.63 -13.48
C SER A 201 10.91 15.07 -14.89
N LEU A 202 10.48 16.34 -15.05
CA LEU A 202 10.23 17.03 -16.33
C LEU A 202 11.42 17.93 -16.68
#